data_AF-A0A933J0L4-F1
#
_entry.id   AF-A0A933J0L4-F1
#
_cell.length_a   1.000
_cell.length_b   1.000
_cell.length_c   1.000
_cell.angle_alpha   90.00
_cell.angle_beta   90.00
_cell.angle_gamma   90.00
#
_symmetry.space_group_name_H-M   'P 1'
#
loop_
_entity.id
_entity.type
_entity.pdbx_description
1 polymer ?
#
loop_
_entity_poly.entity_id
_entity_poly.type
_entity_poly.pdbx_seq_one_letter_code
_entity_poly.pdbx_strand_id
1 'polypeptide(L)'
;MKRVFLFVVFSLVLIRYASPSRPALANPTPPIISASPAADGSGALAPAASTYRLFLPFVNQGESSVALPGPSARVLCDGKVYDGYTTRLFQLDGGVDADASVQKVIRNCTFRNSKQVPIVITNAKNVLIEGNTFDSIRTHVAGDGVHAINITGPGAGGIVDGVIIRNNSFRDIGADGIQLGQNTRGIKNVYIEDNEFVGGADVGENAIDVKGADGPIYITGNKVHGFRPCESPKTNPPGNQDCSGSNGPGITVHDGGANKTPAYNVTLENNDIYDNTIGLVVATGAKNIVVRGNRVNNNLKQGIEMHDVYSVSVTGNTLSSNPTHIDVSNTPQSGGSCTISNNTFIGGGANIQGGCQ
;
A
#
# COMPACT_ATOMS: atom_id res chain seq x y z
N MET A 1 54.45 -46.78 -4.65
CA MET A 1 53.82 -45.64 -5.37
C MET A 1 53.70 -44.48 -4.39
N LYS A 2 54.54 -43.44 -4.54
CA LYS A 2 54.57 -42.26 -3.67
C LYS A 2 53.57 -41.23 -4.19
N ARG A 3 52.66 -40.75 -3.33
CA ARG A 3 51.73 -39.65 -3.64
C ARG A 3 52.41 -38.32 -3.33
N VAL A 4 52.45 -37.43 -4.32
CA VAL A 4 52.94 -36.06 -4.23
C VAL A 4 51.76 -35.17 -3.83
N PHE A 5 51.91 -34.40 -2.75
CA PHE A 5 50.99 -33.32 -2.38
C PHE A 5 51.46 -32.03 -3.04
N LEU A 6 50.57 -31.39 -3.81
CA LEU A 6 50.78 -30.08 -4.42
C LEU A 6 50.15 -29.02 -3.51
N PHE A 7 50.98 -28.17 -2.90
CA PHE A 7 50.54 -26.96 -2.20
C PHE A 7 50.45 -25.81 -3.21
N VAL A 8 49.26 -25.24 -3.37
CA VAL A 8 49.06 -23.98 -4.11
C VAL A 8 48.96 -22.85 -3.07
N VAL A 9 49.95 -21.96 -3.08
CA VAL A 9 49.98 -20.74 -2.27
C VAL A 9 49.32 -19.63 -3.10
N PHE A 10 48.19 -19.10 -2.62
CA PHE A 10 47.61 -17.86 -3.17
C PHE A 10 48.18 -16.66 -2.42
N SER A 11 48.95 -15.83 -3.12
CA SER A 11 49.38 -14.51 -2.64
C SER A 11 48.21 -13.54 -2.70
N LEU A 12 47.77 -13.07 -1.54
CA LEU A 12 46.75 -12.04 -1.38
C LEU A 12 47.39 -10.66 -1.61
N VAL A 13 47.08 -10.00 -2.72
CA VAL A 13 47.47 -8.60 -2.96
C VAL A 13 46.44 -7.70 -2.28
N LEU A 14 46.84 -7.05 -1.18
CA LEU A 14 46.05 -6.01 -0.52
C LEU A 14 46.16 -4.71 -1.34
N ILE A 15 45.13 -4.35 -2.10
CA ILE A 15 44.99 -3.02 -2.68
C ILE A 15 44.28 -2.13 -1.65
N ARG A 16 45.03 -1.23 -1.01
CA ARG A 16 44.46 -0.15 -0.20
C ARG A 16 43.84 0.88 -1.13
N TYR A 17 42.52 0.89 -1.25
CA TYR A 17 41.81 2.04 -1.81
C TYR A 17 41.71 3.14 -0.75
N ALA A 18 42.39 4.25 -0.99
CA ALA A 18 42.17 5.49 -0.26
C ALA A 18 40.81 6.06 -0.67
N SER A 19 39.90 6.25 0.29
CA SER A 19 38.62 6.94 0.08
C SER A 19 38.88 8.41 -0.25
N PRO A 20 38.36 8.95 -1.38
CA PRO A 20 38.39 10.38 -1.60
C PRO A 20 37.45 11.07 -0.61
N SER A 21 37.99 12.06 0.11
CA SER A 21 37.24 12.97 0.96
C SER A 21 36.13 13.66 0.17
N ARG A 22 34.87 13.47 0.57
CA ARG A 22 33.71 14.18 0.02
C ARG A 22 33.88 15.70 0.25
N PRO A 23 33.70 16.56 -0.78
CA PRO A 23 33.56 17.99 -0.55
C PRO A 23 32.25 18.27 0.18
N ALA A 24 32.29 19.18 1.14
CA ALA A 24 31.13 19.68 1.86
C ALA A 24 30.12 20.29 0.87
N LEU A 25 28.89 19.77 0.87
CA LEU A 25 27.78 20.36 0.15
C LEU A 25 27.41 21.68 0.84
N ALA A 26 27.54 22.79 0.12
CA ALA A 26 27.00 24.08 0.52
C ALA A 26 25.47 24.01 0.48
N ASN A 27 24.82 24.45 1.56
CA ASN A 27 23.36 24.57 1.62
C ASN A 27 22.88 25.54 0.52
N PRO A 28 21.98 25.11 -0.40
CA PRO A 28 21.34 26.05 -1.30
C PRO A 28 20.35 26.92 -0.52
N THR A 29 20.60 28.22 -0.52
CA THR A 29 19.61 29.25 -0.14
C THR A 29 18.34 29.06 -0.96
N PRO A 30 17.15 29.05 -0.34
CA PRO A 30 15.89 28.97 -1.07
C PRO A 30 15.69 30.21 -1.95
N PRO A 31 15.08 30.08 -3.14
CA PRO A 31 14.78 31.22 -3.99
C PRO A 31 13.73 32.13 -3.32
N ILE A 32 14.08 33.42 -3.22
CA ILE A 32 13.14 34.49 -2.87
C ILE A 32 12.22 34.68 -4.08
N ILE A 33 10.98 34.20 -3.97
CA ILE A 33 9.92 34.49 -4.94
C ILE A 33 9.28 35.82 -4.52
N SER A 34 9.57 36.89 -5.25
CA SER A 34 8.84 38.15 -5.16
C SER A 34 7.47 37.99 -5.85
N ALA A 35 6.40 38.01 -5.08
CA ALA A 35 5.05 38.10 -5.61
C ALA A 35 4.73 39.56 -5.98
N SER A 36 4.39 39.82 -7.25
CA SER A 36 3.60 41.00 -7.63
C SER A 36 2.13 40.60 -7.80
N PRO A 37 1.17 41.46 -7.43
CA PRO A 37 -0.24 41.12 -7.43
C PRO A 37 -0.83 41.28 -8.83
N ALA A 38 -1.56 40.27 -9.30
CA ALA A 38 -2.39 40.37 -10.49
C ALA A 38 -3.83 39.92 -10.18
N ALA A 39 -4.70 40.92 -10.24
CA ALA A 39 -6.10 40.93 -10.67
C ALA A 39 -7.03 39.76 -10.32
N ASP A 40 -8.04 40.13 -9.53
CA ASP A 40 -9.33 39.48 -9.38
C ASP A 40 -9.96 39.06 -10.72
N GLY A 41 -10.34 37.80 -10.79
CA GLY A 41 -11.15 37.20 -11.86
C GLY A 41 -11.96 36.05 -11.26
N SER A 42 -13.01 36.39 -10.51
CA SER A 42 -13.91 35.44 -9.85
C SER A 42 -14.70 34.61 -10.87
N GLY A 43 -14.28 33.35 -11.05
CA GLY A 43 -15.04 32.30 -11.72
C GLY A 43 -14.97 31.03 -10.88
N ALA A 44 -15.74 30.99 -9.78
CA ALA A 44 -15.79 29.84 -8.88
C ALA A 44 -16.46 28.64 -9.58
N LEU A 45 -15.66 27.65 -9.97
CA LEU A 45 -16.14 26.29 -10.21
C LEU A 45 -16.33 25.60 -8.86
N ALA A 46 -17.57 25.20 -8.57
CA ALA A 46 -17.93 24.48 -7.37
C ALA A 46 -17.15 23.15 -7.26
N PRO A 47 -16.65 22.76 -6.08
CA PRO A 47 -16.08 21.44 -5.89
C PRO A 47 -17.18 20.38 -6.00
N ALA A 48 -16.90 19.34 -6.78
CA ALA A 48 -17.75 18.17 -6.91
C ALA A 48 -18.01 17.56 -5.52
N ALA A 49 -19.28 17.41 -5.17
CA ALA A 49 -19.71 16.78 -3.93
C ALA A 49 -19.20 15.34 -3.87
N SER A 50 -18.37 15.05 -2.88
CA SER A 50 -18.06 13.69 -2.45
C SER A 50 -19.37 13.04 -2.00
N THR A 51 -19.88 12.10 -2.80
CA THR A 51 -21.04 11.30 -2.43
C THR A 51 -20.59 10.27 -1.41
N TYR A 52 -20.74 10.61 -0.12
CA TYR A 52 -20.79 9.62 0.95
C TYR A 52 -21.88 8.60 0.61
N ARG A 53 -21.48 7.40 0.16
CA ARG A 53 -22.36 6.24 0.13
C ARG A 53 -22.60 5.77 1.56
N LEU A 54 -23.53 6.43 2.24
CA LEU A 54 -24.21 5.80 3.36
C LEU A 54 -25.01 4.62 2.78
N PHE A 55 -24.55 3.40 3.03
CA PHE A 55 -25.40 2.22 2.90
C PHE A 55 -26.49 2.31 3.99
N LEU A 56 -27.54 3.06 3.72
CA LEU A 56 -28.81 2.90 4.39
C LEU A 56 -29.61 1.84 3.63
N PRO A 57 -30.20 0.85 4.30
CA PRO A 57 -31.16 -0.03 3.64
C PRO A 57 -32.35 0.83 3.18
N PHE A 58 -32.69 0.74 1.90
CA PHE A 58 -33.94 1.23 1.36
C PHE A 58 -35.10 0.58 2.13
N VAL A 59 -35.79 1.34 2.98
CA VAL A 59 -37.03 0.91 3.62
C VAL A 59 -38.18 1.43 2.77
N ASN A 60 -38.87 0.49 2.13
CA ASN A 60 -40.12 0.71 1.43
C ASN A 60 -41.18 1.10 2.48
N GLN A 61 -41.70 2.32 2.40
CA GLN A 61 -42.76 2.82 3.29
C GLN A 61 -44.08 2.13 2.90
N GLY A 62 -44.49 1.10 3.66
CA GLY A 62 -45.80 0.48 3.41
C GLY A 62 -46.11 -0.85 4.09
N GLU A 63 -45.16 -1.50 4.77
CA GLU A 63 -45.43 -2.72 5.54
C GLU A 63 -44.87 -2.58 6.94
N SER A 64 -45.62 -3.08 7.94
CA SER A 64 -45.25 -3.09 9.36
C SER A 64 -43.90 -3.78 9.54
N SER A 65 -42.83 -2.98 9.51
CA SER A 65 -41.47 -3.46 9.67
C SER A 65 -41.27 -3.80 11.14
N VAL A 66 -41.26 -5.08 11.45
CA VAL A 66 -40.52 -5.58 12.61
C VAL A 66 -39.12 -5.02 12.45
N ALA A 67 -38.75 -4.03 13.27
CA ALA A 67 -37.41 -3.47 13.27
C ALA A 67 -36.45 -4.63 13.56
N LEU A 68 -35.79 -5.14 12.52
CA LEU A 68 -34.67 -6.03 12.70
C LEU A 68 -33.70 -5.26 13.61
N PRO A 69 -33.29 -5.82 14.76
CA PRO A 69 -32.31 -5.15 15.59
C PRO A 69 -31.11 -4.84 14.70
N GLY A 70 -30.74 -3.56 14.62
CA GLY A 70 -29.56 -3.14 13.88
C GLY A 70 -28.35 -3.95 14.35
N PRO A 71 -27.30 -4.08 13.52
CA PRO A 71 -26.13 -4.87 13.90
C PRO A 71 -25.63 -4.41 15.27
N SER A 72 -25.49 -5.35 16.19
CA SER A 72 -24.91 -5.05 17.50
C SER A 72 -23.46 -4.65 17.33
N ALA A 73 -22.94 -3.70 18.13
CA ALA A 73 -21.56 -3.22 17.98
C ALA A 73 -20.68 -3.68 19.14
N ARG A 74 -19.53 -4.27 18.81
CA ARG A 74 -18.44 -4.58 19.73
C ARG A 74 -17.34 -3.54 19.54
N VAL A 75 -17.32 -2.52 20.40
CA VAL A 75 -16.28 -1.50 20.40
C VAL A 75 -15.02 -2.06 21.07
N LEU A 76 -14.00 -2.32 20.26
CA LEU A 76 -12.68 -2.80 20.70
C LEU A 76 -11.80 -1.62 21.11
N CYS A 77 -11.94 -0.49 20.41
CA CYS A 77 -11.22 0.74 20.71
C CYS A 77 -12.03 1.98 20.37
N ASP A 78 -12.00 2.97 21.25
CA ASP A 78 -12.53 4.32 21.02
C ASP A 78 -11.70 5.34 21.80
N GLY A 79 -10.95 6.21 21.12
CA GLY A 79 -10.23 7.33 21.75
C GLY A 79 -9.00 6.95 22.59
N LYS A 80 -8.50 5.71 22.52
CA LYS A 80 -7.39 5.23 23.37
C LYS A 80 -6.03 5.37 22.69
N VAL A 81 -5.00 5.58 23.52
CA VAL A 81 -3.60 5.56 23.09
C VAL A 81 -2.92 4.29 23.59
N TYR A 82 -2.27 3.56 22.69
CA TYR A 82 -1.41 2.42 22.97
C TYR A 82 0.01 2.76 22.54
N ASP A 83 0.91 2.86 23.51
CA ASP A 83 2.29 3.27 23.34
C ASP A 83 3.22 2.17 23.86
N GLY A 84 4.22 1.76 23.07
CA GLY A 84 5.23 0.80 23.53
C GLY A 84 4.71 -0.61 23.82
N TYR A 85 3.55 -1.00 23.27
CA TYR A 85 2.93 -2.28 23.57
C TYR A 85 3.78 -3.47 23.07
N THR A 86 3.87 -4.53 23.87
CA THR A 86 4.74 -5.69 23.60
C THR A 86 3.99 -6.92 23.10
N THR A 87 2.66 -6.85 23.01
CA THR A 87 1.79 -7.90 22.50
C THR A 87 0.83 -7.34 21.47
N ARG A 88 0.37 -8.15 20.52
CA ARG A 88 -0.71 -7.77 19.58
C ARG A 88 -1.95 -7.37 20.37
N LEU A 89 -2.57 -6.25 20.00
CA LEU A 89 -3.68 -5.67 20.76
C LEU A 89 -5.03 -6.27 20.32
N PHE A 90 -5.24 -6.34 19.01
CA PHE A 90 -6.50 -6.80 18.43
C PHE A 90 -6.21 -7.92 17.42
N GLN A 91 -6.52 -9.15 17.82
CA GLN A 91 -6.47 -10.31 16.95
C GLN A 91 -7.90 -10.80 16.72
N LEU A 92 -8.42 -10.59 15.50
CA LEU A 92 -9.79 -10.95 15.10
C LEU A 92 -9.78 -12.29 14.37
N ASP A 93 -10.22 -13.34 15.05
CA ASP A 93 -9.93 -14.72 14.64
C ASP A 93 -11.02 -15.72 15.06
N GLY A 94 -12.24 -15.51 14.55
CA GLY A 94 -13.37 -16.42 14.77
C GLY A 94 -14.31 -16.01 15.90
N GLY A 95 -15.18 -16.93 16.32
CA GLY A 95 -16.21 -16.67 17.33
C GLY A 95 -17.07 -15.46 16.98
N VAL A 96 -17.17 -14.49 17.90
CA VAL A 96 -17.89 -13.23 17.68
C VAL A 96 -17.30 -12.38 16.55
N ASP A 97 -16.02 -12.55 16.22
CA ASP A 97 -15.39 -11.80 15.14
C ASP A 97 -15.86 -12.31 13.77
N ALA A 98 -16.18 -13.61 13.65
CA ALA A 98 -16.75 -14.20 12.44
C ALA A 98 -18.27 -13.99 12.28
N ASP A 99 -18.95 -13.44 13.30
CA ASP A 99 -20.37 -13.08 13.25
C ASP A 99 -20.56 -11.76 12.50
N ALA A 100 -21.27 -11.81 11.37
CA ALA A 100 -21.55 -10.63 10.54
C ALA A 100 -22.58 -9.69 11.19
N SER A 101 -23.42 -10.18 12.11
CA SER A 101 -24.42 -9.38 12.82
C SER A 101 -23.81 -8.51 13.93
N VAL A 102 -22.54 -8.74 14.27
CA VAL A 102 -21.77 -7.94 15.23
C VAL A 102 -20.75 -7.10 14.47
N GLN A 103 -20.86 -5.77 14.51
CA GLN A 103 -19.80 -4.90 13.97
C GLN A 103 -18.64 -4.79 14.96
N LYS A 104 -17.42 -5.04 14.52
CA LYS A 104 -16.21 -4.82 15.33
C LYS A 104 -15.67 -3.43 15.04
N VAL A 105 -15.56 -2.57 16.05
CA VAL A 105 -15.21 -1.16 15.87
C VAL A 105 -13.89 -0.84 16.58
N ILE A 106 -12.92 -0.36 15.82
CA ILE A 106 -11.65 0.22 16.30
C ILE A 106 -11.59 1.64 15.74
N ARG A 107 -11.80 2.66 16.58
CA ARG A 107 -11.88 4.04 16.09
C ARG A 107 -11.17 5.06 16.96
N ASN A 108 -10.71 6.14 16.34
CA ASN A 108 -10.14 7.30 17.04
C ASN A 108 -8.98 6.93 17.99
N CYS A 109 -8.28 5.84 17.74
CA CYS A 109 -7.22 5.34 18.60
C CYS A 109 -5.84 5.67 18.03
N THR A 110 -4.84 5.76 18.89
CA THR A 110 -3.43 5.94 18.51
C THR A 110 -2.64 4.69 18.88
N PHE A 111 -1.94 4.13 17.91
CA PHE A 111 -1.00 3.01 18.07
C PHE A 111 0.39 3.52 17.75
N ARG A 112 1.33 3.44 18.71
CA ARG A 112 2.67 3.95 18.45
C ARG A 112 3.81 3.25 19.18
N ASN A 113 5.02 3.45 18.64
CA ASN A 113 6.30 3.03 19.21
C ASN A 113 6.36 1.54 19.56
N SER A 114 5.85 0.67 18.70
CA SER A 114 5.77 -0.77 18.99
C SER A 114 6.42 -1.62 17.92
N LYS A 115 6.98 -2.74 18.36
CA LYS A 115 7.53 -3.81 17.52
C LYS A 115 6.47 -4.86 17.16
N GLN A 116 5.21 -4.63 17.49
CA GLN A 116 4.11 -5.58 17.28
C GLN A 116 3.05 -4.98 16.36
N VAL A 117 2.48 -5.84 15.50
CA VAL A 117 1.32 -5.50 14.69
C VAL A 117 0.13 -5.24 15.63
N PRO A 118 -0.46 -4.03 15.65
CA PRO A 118 -1.56 -3.71 16.56
C PRO A 118 -2.85 -4.44 16.17
N ILE A 119 -3.14 -4.58 14.87
CA ILE A 119 -4.38 -5.17 14.35
C ILE A 119 -4.06 -6.31 13.39
N VAL A 120 -4.51 -7.50 13.75
CA VAL A 120 -4.43 -8.71 12.92
C VAL A 120 -5.83 -9.24 12.66
N ILE A 121 -6.17 -9.46 11.39
CA ILE A 121 -7.47 -9.98 10.96
C ILE A 121 -7.26 -11.29 10.20
N THR A 122 -7.69 -12.38 10.81
CA THR A 122 -7.52 -13.73 10.27
C THR A 122 -8.86 -14.31 9.85
N ASN A 123 -9.89 -14.21 10.70
CA ASN A 123 -11.25 -14.70 10.44
C ASN A 123 -12.27 -13.76 11.06
N ALA A 124 -12.67 -12.73 10.32
CA ALA A 124 -13.59 -11.71 10.83
C ALA A 124 -14.51 -11.14 9.76
N LYS A 125 -15.71 -10.74 10.17
CA LYS A 125 -16.69 -10.09 9.30
C LYS A 125 -17.12 -8.75 9.87
N ASN A 126 -17.55 -7.80 9.04
CA ASN A 126 -18.14 -6.54 9.51
C ASN A 126 -17.21 -5.80 10.50
N VAL A 127 -16.01 -5.44 10.04
CA VAL A 127 -14.98 -4.74 10.83
C VAL A 127 -14.85 -3.31 10.33
N LEU A 128 -14.85 -2.36 11.26
CA LEU A 128 -14.64 -0.94 11.01
C LEU A 128 -13.39 -0.47 11.75
N ILE A 129 -12.42 0.05 10.98
CA ILE A 129 -11.18 0.66 11.46
C ILE A 129 -11.15 2.11 10.96
N GLU A 130 -11.46 3.07 11.82
CA GLU A 130 -11.61 4.46 11.37
C GLU A 130 -11.00 5.53 12.26
N GLY A 131 -10.46 6.60 11.67
CA GLY A 131 -9.98 7.76 12.46
C GLY A 131 -8.76 7.45 13.34
N ASN A 132 -8.05 6.34 13.11
CA ASN A 132 -6.91 5.93 13.93
C ASN A 132 -5.60 6.55 13.43
N THR A 133 -4.62 6.64 14.32
CA THR A 133 -3.24 7.01 14.02
C THR A 133 -2.33 5.82 14.28
N PHE A 134 -1.50 5.46 13.31
CA PHE A 134 -0.45 4.46 13.42
C PHE A 134 0.90 5.17 13.20
N ASP A 135 1.74 5.21 14.22
CA ASP A 135 2.99 5.99 14.21
C ASP A 135 4.16 5.18 14.75
N SER A 136 5.24 5.02 13.98
CA SER A 136 6.44 4.31 14.42
C SER A 136 6.17 2.87 14.87
N ILE A 137 5.43 2.11 14.04
CA ILE A 137 5.24 0.66 14.23
C ILE A 137 6.39 -0.07 13.53
N ARG A 138 7.45 -0.36 14.30
CA ARG A 138 8.80 -0.69 13.81
C ARG A 138 9.54 -1.58 14.78
N THR A 139 10.40 -2.48 14.30
CA THR A 139 11.30 -3.25 15.19
C THR A 139 12.62 -2.52 15.46
N HIS A 140 13.04 -1.64 14.54
CA HIS A 140 14.40 -1.10 14.43
C HIS A 140 15.48 -2.19 14.30
N VAL A 141 15.10 -3.37 13.83
CA VAL A 141 16.01 -4.47 13.51
C VAL A 141 16.07 -4.59 11.99
N ALA A 142 17.29 -4.53 11.45
CA ALA A 142 17.51 -4.49 10.02
C ALA A 142 16.88 -5.71 9.31
N GLY A 143 16.03 -5.46 8.31
CA GLY A 143 15.30 -6.49 7.57
C GLY A 143 14.07 -7.08 8.26
N ASP A 144 13.63 -6.56 9.41
CA ASP A 144 12.54 -7.12 10.22
C ASP A 144 11.39 -6.11 10.38
N GLY A 145 10.58 -5.95 9.33
CA GLY A 145 9.54 -4.91 9.29
C GLY A 145 8.26 -5.34 9.99
N VAL A 146 7.49 -4.36 10.46
CA VAL A 146 6.19 -4.59 11.11
C VAL A 146 5.10 -3.86 10.33
N HIS A 147 4.01 -4.57 10.03
CA HIS A 147 2.83 -3.96 9.41
C HIS A 147 1.98 -3.24 10.46
N ALA A 148 1.25 -2.19 10.07
CA ALA A 148 0.27 -1.57 10.98
C ALA A 148 -1.05 -2.37 11.02
N ILE A 149 -1.54 -2.83 9.88
CA ILE A 149 -2.69 -3.73 9.78
C ILE A 149 -2.31 -4.93 8.93
N ASN A 150 -2.50 -6.13 9.46
CA ASN A 150 -2.24 -7.37 8.73
C ASN A 150 -3.51 -8.21 8.60
N ILE A 151 -3.97 -8.40 7.36
CA ILE A 151 -5.15 -9.21 7.03
C ILE A 151 -4.67 -10.47 6.33
N THR A 152 -4.29 -11.52 7.04
CA THR A 152 -3.65 -12.68 6.41
C THR A 152 -4.63 -13.65 5.77
N GLY A 153 -5.92 -13.54 6.11
CA GLY A 153 -6.93 -14.55 5.86
C GLY A 153 -6.69 -15.84 6.66
N PRO A 154 -7.69 -16.74 6.75
CA PRO A 154 -7.73 -17.78 7.80
C PRO A 154 -7.18 -19.16 7.43
N GLY A 155 -6.49 -19.31 6.30
CA GLY A 155 -6.17 -20.65 5.81
C GLY A 155 -7.45 -21.43 5.46
N ALA A 156 -7.44 -22.76 5.60
CA ALA A 156 -8.56 -23.60 5.18
C ALA A 156 -9.77 -23.48 6.16
N GLY A 157 -10.71 -22.57 5.86
CA GLY A 157 -12.08 -22.64 6.38
C GLY A 157 -12.70 -21.35 6.93
N GLY A 158 -11.92 -20.31 7.24
CA GLY A 158 -12.50 -19.01 7.65
C GLY A 158 -12.72 -18.07 6.46
N ILE A 159 -13.31 -16.89 6.73
CA ILE A 159 -13.45 -15.81 5.74
C ILE A 159 -13.19 -14.46 6.41
N VAL A 160 -12.50 -13.56 5.71
CA VAL A 160 -12.47 -12.12 6.00
C VAL A 160 -13.41 -11.40 5.04
N ASP A 161 -14.46 -10.77 5.56
CA ASP A 161 -15.55 -10.20 4.75
C ASP A 161 -16.08 -8.88 5.32
N GLY A 162 -16.15 -7.82 4.52
CA GLY A 162 -16.74 -6.55 4.97
C GLY A 162 -15.84 -5.85 5.98
N VAL A 163 -14.62 -5.53 5.55
CA VAL A 163 -13.67 -4.74 6.34
C VAL A 163 -13.58 -3.34 5.73
N ILE A 164 -13.81 -2.32 6.55
CA ILE A 164 -13.70 -0.92 6.16
C ILE A 164 -12.56 -0.29 6.96
N ILE A 165 -11.56 0.23 6.26
CA ILE A 165 -10.40 0.92 6.82
C ILE A 165 -10.39 2.33 6.25
N ARG A 166 -10.79 3.33 7.06
CA ARG A 166 -10.98 4.68 6.54
C ARG A 166 -10.52 5.83 7.44
N ASN A 167 -10.16 6.96 6.83
CA ASN A 167 -9.78 8.17 7.57
C ASN A 167 -8.67 7.92 8.62
N ASN A 168 -7.76 6.98 8.38
CA ASN A 168 -6.64 6.71 9.27
C ASN A 168 -5.36 7.39 8.75
N SER A 169 -4.43 7.68 9.66
CA SER A 169 -3.09 8.18 9.35
C SER A 169 -2.04 7.12 9.67
N PHE A 170 -1.13 6.87 8.73
CA PHE A 170 -0.03 5.92 8.85
C PHE A 170 1.29 6.66 8.61
N ARG A 171 2.18 6.64 9.60
CA ARG A 171 3.52 7.23 9.49
C ARG A 171 4.57 6.30 10.08
N ASP A 172 5.73 6.25 9.46
CA ASP A 172 6.90 5.53 9.96
C ASP A 172 6.62 4.05 10.26
N ILE A 173 5.96 3.35 9.33
CA ILE A 173 5.66 1.91 9.47
C ILE A 173 6.81 1.08 8.92
N GLY A 174 7.30 0.09 9.66
CA GLY A 174 8.51 -0.66 9.30
C GLY A 174 8.35 -1.53 8.05
N ALA A 175 7.15 -2.08 7.83
CA ALA A 175 6.78 -2.80 6.60
C ALA A 175 5.63 -2.08 5.89
N ASP A 176 4.51 -2.77 5.67
CA ASP A 176 3.33 -2.20 5.01
C ASP A 176 2.41 -1.47 5.99
N GLY A 177 1.85 -0.33 5.58
CA GLY A 177 0.74 0.27 6.32
C GLY A 177 -0.42 -0.70 6.46
N ILE A 178 -0.87 -1.25 5.32
CA ILE A 178 -1.90 -2.30 5.27
C ILE A 178 -1.42 -3.42 4.36
N GLN A 179 -1.38 -4.64 4.89
CA GLN A 179 -1.12 -5.84 4.10
C GLN A 179 -2.38 -6.71 4.04
N LEU A 180 -2.80 -7.06 2.82
CA LEU A 180 -3.84 -8.04 2.55
C LEU A 180 -3.22 -9.32 2.01
N GLY A 181 -3.63 -10.42 2.62
CA GLY A 181 -3.24 -11.80 2.39
C GLY A 181 -1.75 -12.08 2.58
N GLN A 182 -1.36 -13.30 2.22
CA GLN A 182 0.03 -13.74 2.11
C GLN A 182 0.07 -15.08 1.37
N ASN A 183 -0.67 -16.07 1.88
CA ASN A 183 -0.76 -17.42 1.33
C ASN A 183 -2.19 -18.00 1.41
N THR A 184 -3.21 -17.20 1.73
CA THR A 184 -4.56 -17.72 1.98
C THR A 184 -5.61 -16.99 1.14
N ARG A 185 -6.71 -17.68 0.83
CA ARG A 185 -7.91 -17.13 0.19
C ARG A 185 -8.94 -16.75 1.25
N GLY A 186 -10.06 -16.21 0.81
CA GLY A 186 -11.21 -15.86 1.63
C GLY A 186 -11.22 -14.40 2.07
N ILE A 187 -10.44 -13.51 1.43
CA ILE A 187 -10.42 -12.07 1.72
C ILE A 187 -11.20 -11.33 0.64
N LYS A 188 -12.34 -10.75 1.01
CA LYS A 188 -13.26 -10.08 0.10
C LYS A 188 -14.00 -8.92 0.76
N ASN A 189 -14.58 -8.05 -0.05
CA ASN A 189 -15.33 -6.87 0.38
C ASN A 189 -14.52 -6.02 1.37
N VAL A 190 -13.28 -5.70 0.99
CA VAL A 190 -12.41 -4.81 1.77
C VAL A 190 -12.38 -3.44 1.12
N TYR A 191 -12.57 -2.40 1.93
CA TYR A 191 -12.60 -1.01 1.52
C TYR A 191 -11.51 -0.26 2.28
N ILE A 192 -10.55 0.30 1.54
CA ILE A 192 -9.45 1.12 2.07
C ILE A 192 -9.66 2.53 1.53
N GLU A 193 -10.21 3.41 2.35
CA GLU A 193 -10.82 4.67 1.91
C GLU A 193 -10.27 5.89 2.64
N ASP A 194 -9.90 6.94 1.92
CA ASP A 194 -9.58 8.25 2.53
C ASP A 194 -8.50 8.21 3.64
N ASN A 195 -7.54 7.27 3.54
CA ASN A 195 -6.42 7.20 4.47
C ASN A 195 -5.22 8.00 3.95
N GLU A 196 -4.33 8.41 4.86
CA GLU A 196 -3.07 9.05 4.52
C GLU A 196 -1.89 8.18 4.96
N PHE A 197 -0.99 7.89 4.03
CA PHE A 197 0.20 7.09 4.23
C PHE A 197 1.44 7.91 3.90
N VAL A 198 2.30 8.04 4.90
CA VAL A 198 3.54 8.80 4.82
C VAL A 198 4.71 7.85 5.07
N GLY A 199 5.42 7.52 4.01
CA GLY A 199 6.72 6.83 4.07
C GLY A 199 7.86 7.79 4.42
N GLY A 200 9.07 7.26 4.52
CA GLY A 200 10.28 8.04 4.75
C GLY A 200 11.48 7.45 4.00
N ALA A 201 12.59 8.19 4.02
CA ALA A 201 13.82 7.74 3.36
C ALA A 201 14.46 6.52 4.05
N ASP A 202 14.16 6.31 5.32
CA ASP A 202 14.72 5.29 6.20
C ASP A 202 13.66 4.33 6.76
N VAL A 203 12.44 4.37 6.23
CA VAL A 203 11.28 3.64 6.76
C VAL A 203 10.18 3.44 5.72
N GLY A 204 9.47 2.33 5.83
CA GLY A 204 8.33 2.02 4.96
C GLY A 204 8.73 1.09 3.84
N GLU A 205 7.92 0.05 3.64
CA GLU A 205 8.04 -0.82 2.49
C GLU A 205 7.03 -0.40 1.40
N ASN A 206 5.74 -0.49 1.71
CA ASN A 206 4.64 -0.01 0.88
C ASN A 206 3.56 0.64 1.78
N ALA A 207 2.70 1.50 1.23
CA ALA A 207 1.52 1.94 1.97
C ALA A 207 0.49 0.81 2.08
N ILE A 208 0.19 0.22 0.93
CA ILE A 208 -0.81 -0.84 0.78
C ILE A 208 -0.20 -1.93 -0.08
N ASP A 209 -0.20 -3.15 0.44
CA ASP A 209 0.22 -4.35 -0.30
C ASP A 209 -0.93 -5.36 -0.35
N VAL A 210 -1.40 -5.69 -1.55
CA VAL A 210 -2.45 -6.68 -1.78
C VAL A 210 -1.87 -7.90 -2.47
N LYS A 211 -1.86 -9.03 -1.75
CA LYS A 211 -1.43 -10.34 -2.24
C LYS A 211 -2.37 -11.46 -1.80
N GLY A 212 -2.76 -12.35 -2.72
CA GLY A 212 -3.62 -13.49 -2.37
C GLY A 212 -5.08 -13.18 -1.99
N ALA A 213 -5.59 -11.97 -2.25
CA ALA A 213 -6.99 -11.63 -1.99
C ALA A 213 -7.96 -12.08 -3.13
N ASP A 214 -9.20 -12.44 -2.78
CA ASP A 214 -10.27 -12.76 -3.75
C ASP A 214 -10.99 -11.51 -4.27
N GLY A 215 -11.11 -10.49 -3.42
CA GLY A 215 -11.89 -9.31 -3.71
C GLY A 215 -13.42 -9.56 -3.73
N PRO A 216 -14.21 -8.51 -3.96
CA PRO A 216 -13.77 -7.19 -4.39
C PRO A 216 -12.96 -6.46 -3.31
N ILE A 217 -11.87 -5.82 -3.71
CA ILE A 217 -11.06 -4.91 -2.89
C ILE A 217 -11.13 -3.53 -3.53
N TYR A 218 -11.48 -2.52 -2.75
CA TYR A 218 -11.54 -1.13 -3.19
C TYR A 218 -10.51 -0.30 -2.44
N ILE A 219 -9.63 0.37 -3.18
CA ILE A 219 -8.62 1.30 -2.64
C ILE A 219 -8.96 2.66 -3.22
N THR A 220 -9.60 3.52 -2.43
CA THR A 220 -10.23 4.75 -2.93
C THR A 220 -9.88 5.99 -2.13
N GLY A 221 -9.59 7.12 -2.78
CA GLY A 221 -9.46 8.41 -2.09
C GLY A 221 -8.22 8.54 -1.17
N ASN A 222 -7.30 7.58 -1.18
CA ASN A 222 -6.14 7.60 -0.29
C ASN A 222 -5.07 8.58 -0.79
N LYS A 223 -4.30 9.12 0.15
CA LYS A 223 -3.06 9.86 -0.10
C LYS A 223 -1.87 8.97 0.22
N VAL A 224 -0.98 8.75 -0.74
CA VAL A 224 0.18 7.86 -0.58
C VAL A 224 1.44 8.53 -1.06
N HIS A 225 2.38 8.79 -0.14
CA HIS A 225 3.62 9.45 -0.49
C HIS A 225 4.81 9.13 0.42
N GLY A 226 6.01 9.43 -0.05
CA GLY A 226 7.26 9.35 0.72
C GLY A 226 7.96 8.00 0.69
N PHE A 227 7.46 6.99 -0.04
CA PHE A 227 8.04 5.64 -0.02
C PHE A 227 9.33 5.56 -0.85
N ARG A 228 10.39 4.98 -0.28
CA ARG A 228 11.74 4.88 -0.87
C ARG A 228 12.20 3.42 -0.93
N PRO A 229 13.21 3.09 -1.75
CA PRO A 229 13.68 1.71 -1.84
C PRO A 229 14.15 1.24 -0.48
N CYS A 230 13.71 0.05 -0.10
CA CYS A 230 14.18 -0.59 1.11
C CYS A 230 15.67 -0.90 0.98
N GLU A 231 16.47 -0.34 1.87
CA GLU A 231 17.90 -0.66 2.02
C GLU A 231 18.08 -1.48 3.31
N SER A 232 17.76 -2.78 3.25
CA SER A 232 17.94 -3.73 4.35
C SER A 232 19.00 -4.77 3.98
N PRO A 233 19.42 -5.65 4.90
CA PRO A 233 20.38 -6.72 4.57
C PRO A 233 19.87 -7.70 3.50
N LYS A 234 18.56 -7.66 3.21
CA LYS A 234 17.89 -8.52 2.22
C LYS A 234 17.82 -7.89 0.82
N THR A 235 18.17 -6.61 0.68
CA THR A 235 18.04 -5.87 -0.59
C THR A 235 19.39 -5.58 -1.22
N ASN A 236 19.36 -5.04 -2.44
CA ASN A 236 20.54 -4.59 -3.17
C ASN A 236 20.30 -3.17 -3.71
N PRO A 237 21.07 -2.15 -3.25
CA PRO A 237 22.16 -2.27 -2.29
C PRO A 237 21.67 -2.67 -0.89
N PRO A 238 22.46 -3.45 -0.13
CA PRO A 238 22.10 -3.80 1.24
C PRO A 238 22.25 -2.59 2.16
N GLY A 239 21.41 -2.51 3.18
CA GLY A 239 21.48 -1.45 4.19
C GLY A 239 21.05 -1.90 5.60
N ASN A 240 20.68 -0.93 6.43
CA ASN A 240 20.33 -1.14 7.85
C ASN A 240 18.87 -0.83 8.19
N GLN A 241 18.03 -0.57 7.19
CA GLN A 241 16.61 -0.30 7.40
C GLN A 241 15.88 -1.56 7.88
N ASP A 242 14.81 -1.37 8.65
CA ASP A 242 13.98 -2.43 9.20
C ASP A 242 12.92 -2.96 8.23
N CYS A 243 12.94 -2.60 6.95
CA CYS A 243 11.96 -3.03 5.95
C CYS A 243 12.25 -4.41 5.32
N SER A 244 11.22 -5.07 4.76
CA SER A 244 11.31 -6.47 4.29
C SER A 244 11.90 -6.66 2.90
N GLY A 245 11.77 -5.70 1.99
CA GLY A 245 12.48 -5.76 0.70
C GLY A 245 11.87 -5.09 -0.54
N SER A 246 10.89 -4.19 -0.43
CA SER A 246 10.31 -3.52 -1.61
C SER A 246 11.15 -2.37 -2.18
N ASN A 247 10.98 -2.08 -3.47
CA ASN A 247 11.67 -1.00 -4.19
C ASN A 247 11.03 0.39 -4.00
N GLY A 248 10.27 0.57 -2.91
CA GLY A 248 9.58 1.83 -2.58
C GLY A 248 8.37 2.20 -3.44
N PRO A 249 7.50 1.25 -3.87
CA PRO A 249 6.22 1.61 -4.44
C PRO A 249 5.26 2.12 -3.37
N GLY A 250 4.39 3.06 -3.73
CA GLY A 250 3.32 3.51 -2.84
C GLY A 250 2.30 2.39 -2.60
N ILE A 251 1.74 1.84 -3.67
CA ILE A 251 0.74 0.75 -3.59
C ILE A 251 1.20 -0.41 -4.48
N THR A 252 1.06 -1.65 -3.97
CA THR A 252 1.41 -2.88 -4.69
C THR A 252 0.24 -3.84 -4.75
N VAL A 253 0.00 -4.43 -5.93
CA VAL A 253 -0.96 -5.53 -6.13
C VAL A 253 -0.26 -6.65 -6.88
N HIS A 254 -0.09 -7.81 -6.25
CA HIS A 254 0.70 -8.91 -6.82
C HIS A 254 0.30 -10.29 -6.27
N ASP A 255 1.02 -11.35 -6.67
CA ASP A 255 0.81 -12.72 -6.17
C ASP A 255 1.58 -13.04 -4.88
N GLY A 256 2.51 -12.18 -4.46
CA GLY A 256 3.39 -12.46 -3.32
C GLY A 256 4.64 -13.30 -3.65
N GLY A 257 4.85 -13.69 -4.91
CA GLY A 257 5.99 -14.49 -5.39
C GLY A 257 5.63 -15.90 -5.88
N ALA A 258 6.65 -16.68 -6.24
CA ALA A 258 6.50 -18.00 -6.85
C ALA A 258 5.62 -18.95 -6.01
N ASN A 259 4.66 -19.61 -6.67
CA ASN A 259 3.68 -20.54 -6.08
C ASN A 259 2.69 -19.93 -5.08
N LYS A 260 2.57 -18.60 -5.07
CA LYS A 260 1.55 -17.93 -4.28
C LYS A 260 0.34 -17.57 -5.13
N THR A 261 -0.69 -17.13 -4.43
CA THR A 261 -1.98 -16.88 -5.04
C THR A 261 -2.05 -15.43 -5.53
N PRO A 262 -2.43 -15.18 -6.79
CA PRO A 262 -2.61 -13.82 -7.29
C PRO A 262 -3.76 -13.09 -6.58
N ALA A 263 -3.58 -11.78 -6.42
CA ALA A 263 -4.67 -10.88 -6.08
C ALA A 263 -5.72 -10.82 -7.23
N TYR A 264 -6.99 -10.91 -6.86
CA TYR A 264 -8.11 -10.88 -7.79
C TYR A 264 -9.07 -9.74 -7.44
N ASN A 265 -9.64 -9.11 -8.47
CA ASN A 265 -10.75 -8.17 -8.36
C ASN A 265 -10.43 -6.96 -7.44
N VAL A 266 -9.38 -6.22 -7.79
CA VAL A 266 -8.93 -5.02 -7.07
C VAL A 266 -9.21 -3.79 -7.91
N THR A 267 -9.88 -2.80 -7.31
CA THR A 267 -10.11 -1.49 -7.93
C THR A 267 -9.36 -0.42 -7.15
N LEU A 268 -8.50 0.32 -7.84
CA LEU A 268 -7.78 1.49 -7.33
C LEU A 268 -8.34 2.74 -7.99
N GLU A 269 -9.03 3.56 -7.21
CA GLU A 269 -9.80 4.68 -7.74
C GLU A 269 -9.57 6.01 -6.99
N ASN A 270 -9.39 7.11 -7.72
CA ASN A 270 -9.34 8.45 -7.15
C ASN A 270 -8.32 8.65 -6.01
N ASN A 271 -7.20 7.92 -6.02
CA ASN A 271 -6.11 8.10 -5.06
C ASN A 271 -5.15 9.21 -5.53
N ASP A 272 -4.53 9.92 -4.58
CA ASP A 272 -3.40 10.84 -4.85
C ASP A 272 -2.10 10.18 -4.42
N ILE A 273 -1.28 9.82 -5.40
CA ILE A 273 -0.09 8.99 -5.23
C ILE A 273 1.12 9.77 -5.74
N TYR A 274 2.01 10.18 -4.85
CA TYR A 274 3.09 11.08 -5.23
C TYR A 274 4.34 10.94 -4.38
N ASP A 275 5.47 11.45 -4.88
CA ASP A 275 6.75 11.42 -4.17
C ASP A 275 7.07 10.02 -3.60
N ASN A 276 6.88 8.97 -4.41
CA ASN A 276 7.36 7.63 -4.12
C ASN A 276 8.48 7.27 -5.08
N THR A 277 9.14 6.13 -4.88
CA THR A 277 10.06 5.63 -5.93
C THR A 277 9.26 5.22 -7.15
N ILE A 278 8.21 4.44 -6.92
CA ILE A 278 7.21 4.04 -7.91
C ILE A 278 5.85 4.40 -7.32
N GLY A 279 4.93 4.98 -8.10
CA GLY A 279 3.61 5.32 -7.56
C GLY A 279 2.79 4.06 -7.23
N LEU A 280 2.53 3.25 -8.25
CA LEU A 280 1.73 2.03 -8.19
C LEU A 280 2.45 0.89 -8.91
N VAL A 281 2.42 -0.31 -8.34
CA VAL A 281 2.86 -1.55 -9.00
C VAL A 281 1.69 -2.52 -9.10
N VAL A 282 1.43 -3.02 -10.32
CA VAL A 282 0.58 -4.20 -10.55
C VAL A 282 1.45 -5.27 -11.18
N ALA A 283 1.63 -6.38 -10.49
CA ALA A 283 2.64 -7.37 -10.82
C ALA A 283 2.05 -8.78 -10.99
N THR A 284 2.96 -9.74 -11.14
CA THR A 284 2.74 -11.10 -11.61
C THR A 284 1.42 -11.73 -11.18
N GLY A 285 0.67 -12.21 -12.18
CA GLY A 285 -0.54 -13.02 -12.00
C GLY A 285 -1.78 -12.24 -11.56
N ALA A 286 -1.66 -10.98 -11.15
CA ALA A 286 -2.79 -10.17 -10.71
C ALA A 286 -3.87 -10.10 -11.80
N LYS A 287 -5.14 -10.25 -11.39
CA LYS A 287 -6.25 -10.47 -12.33
C LYS A 287 -7.47 -9.63 -11.99
N ASN A 288 -8.13 -9.12 -13.03
CA ASN A 288 -9.29 -8.24 -12.94
C ASN A 288 -8.98 -6.99 -12.12
N ILE A 289 -7.89 -6.31 -12.50
CA ILE A 289 -7.41 -5.10 -11.85
C ILE A 289 -7.93 -3.87 -12.59
N VAL A 290 -8.46 -2.90 -11.85
CA VAL A 290 -8.91 -1.61 -12.41
C VAL A 290 -8.14 -0.50 -11.72
N VAL A 291 -7.46 0.34 -12.50
CA VAL A 291 -6.74 1.52 -12.05
C VAL A 291 -7.35 2.73 -12.74
N ARG A 292 -8.14 3.54 -12.02
CA ARG A 292 -8.88 4.64 -12.65
C ARG A 292 -8.97 5.92 -11.85
N GLY A 293 -9.01 7.06 -12.52
CA GLY A 293 -9.23 8.36 -11.86
C GLY A 293 -8.13 8.78 -10.87
N ASN A 294 -7.01 8.08 -10.80
CA ASN A 294 -5.94 8.38 -9.85
C ASN A 294 -5.11 9.57 -10.33
N ARG A 295 -4.60 10.36 -9.39
CA ARG A 295 -3.58 11.37 -9.63
C ARG A 295 -2.22 10.80 -9.22
N VAL A 296 -1.34 10.55 -10.19
CA VAL A 296 -0.05 9.88 -9.95
C VAL A 296 1.08 10.81 -10.39
N ASN A 297 1.84 11.36 -9.44
CA ASN A 297 2.75 12.45 -9.77
C ASN A 297 4.07 12.51 -9.00
N ASN A 298 5.10 13.10 -9.59
CA ASN A 298 6.39 13.36 -8.93
C ASN A 298 7.03 12.11 -8.30
N ASN A 299 6.82 10.92 -8.86
CA ASN A 299 7.52 9.71 -8.41
C ASN A 299 8.91 9.65 -9.05
N LEU A 300 9.89 9.07 -8.35
CA LEU A 300 11.30 9.11 -8.73
C LEU A 300 11.62 8.26 -9.97
N LYS A 301 10.80 7.27 -10.30
CA LYS A 301 10.96 6.40 -11.48
C LYS A 301 9.68 6.29 -12.30
N GLN A 302 8.77 5.39 -11.91
CA GLN A 302 7.51 5.14 -12.61
C GLN A 302 6.32 5.74 -11.85
N GLY A 303 5.34 6.26 -12.60
CA GLY A 303 4.01 6.52 -12.04
C GLY A 303 3.29 5.21 -11.77
N ILE A 304 3.03 4.43 -12.82
CA ILE A 304 2.44 3.09 -12.76
C ILE A 304 3.39 2.11 -13.43
N GLU A 305 3.76 1.04 -12.73
CA GLU A 305 4.50 -0.08 -13.27
C GLU A 305 3.59 -1.31 -13.38
N MET A 306 3.61 -1.96 -14.54
CA MET A 306 2.89 -3.20 -14.79
C MET A 306 3.83 -4.25 -15.38
N HIS A 307 3.89 -5.41 -14.74
CA HIS A 307 4.67 -6.54 -15.26
C HIS A 307 4.00 -7.89 -14.99
N ASP A 308 3.95 -8.75 -16.02
CA ASP A 308 3.39 -10.10 -15.94
C ASP A 308 1.94 -10.16 -15.41
N VAL A 309 1.12 -9.15 -15.72
CA VAL A 309 -0.26 -9.06 -15.19
C VAL A 309 -1.22 -9.90 -16.05
N TYR A 310 -2.14 -10.64 -15.43
CA TYR A 310 -3.14 -11.42 -16.19
C TYR A 310 -4.21 -10.51 -16.79
N SER A 311 -4.85 -9.66 -15.99
CA SER A 311 -5.74 -8.66 -16.58
C SER A 311 -5.85 -7.35 -15.82
N VAL A 312 -5.75 -6.24 -16.58
CA VAL A 312 -5.71 -4.88 -16.03
C VAL A 312 -6.34 -3.86 -16.99
N SER A 313 -7.03 -2.88 -16.41
CA SER A 313 -7.55 -1.69 -17.09
C SER A 313 -7.04 -0.43 -16.41
N VAL A 314 -6.26 0.39 -17.11
CA VAL A 314 -5.70 1.66 -16.63
C VAL A 314 -6.37 2.81 -17.39
N THR A 315 -7.33 3.49 -16.76
CA THR A 315 -8.19 4.45 -17.47
C THR A 315 -8.47 5.74 -16.71
N GLY A 316 -8.50 6.88 -17.39
CA GLY A 316 -8.93 8.14 -16.76
C GLY A 316 -7.98 8.67 -15.67
N ASN A 317 -6.74 8.19 -15.60
CA ASN A 317 -5.77 8.67 -14.61
C ASN A 317 -5.08 9.94 -15.09
N THR A 318 -4.68 10.80 -14.17
CA THR A 318 -3.81 11.96 -14.44
C THR A 318 -2.41 11.66 -13.95
N LEU A 319 -1.45 11.52 -14.87
CA LEU A 319 -0.06 11.23 -14.56
C LEU A 319 0.80 12.44 -14.89
N SER A 320 1.58 12.92 -13.92
CA SER A 320 2.36 14.14 -14.13
C SER A 320 3.75 14.09 -13.48
N SER A 321 4.76 14.64 -14.15
CA SER A 321 6.11 14.76 -13.59
C SER A 321 6.73 13.44 -13.05
N ASN A 322 6.36 12.29 -13.63
CA ASN A 322 7.07 11.04 -13.42
C ASN A 322 8.06 10.86 -14.58
N PRO A 323 9.30 10.36 -14.38
CA PRO A 323 10.21 10.05 -15.48
C PRO A 323 9.60 9.11 -16.52
N THR A 324 8.88 8.08 -16.07
CA THR A 324 7.98 7.26 -16.90
C THR A 324 6.60 7.28 -16.26
N HIS A 325 5.57 7.68 -17.02
CA HIS A 325 4.21 7.74 -16.50
C HIS A 325 3.62 6.33 -16.33
N ILE A 326 3.67 5.50 -17.38
CA ILE A 326 3.26 4.10 -17.33
C ILE A 326 4.37 3.23 -17.96
N ASP A 327 4.82 2.22 -17.23
CA ASP A 327 5.76 1.20 -17.71
C ASP A 327 5.06 -0.15 -17.79
N VAL A 328 5.19 -0.84 -18.91
CA VAL A 328 4.46 -2.09 -19.19
C VAL A 328 5.41 -3.13 -19.76
N SER A 329 5.49 -4.28 -19.10
CA SER A 329 6.24 -5.44 -19.58
C SER A 329 5.45 -6.73 -19.44
N ASN A 330 5.58 -7.65 -20.41
CA ASN A 330 4.96 -8.98 -20.41
C ASN A 330 3.47 -9.00 -19.99
N THR A 331 2.72 -7.98 -20.39
CA THR A 331 1.33 -7.77 -19.97
C THR A 331 0.47 -7.56 -21.22
N PRO A 332 -0.65 -8.28 -21.39
CA PRO A 332 -1.16 -9.30 -20.47
C PRO A 332 -0.40 -10.63 -20.59
N GLN A 333 -0.47 -11.45 -19.55
CA GLN A 333 -0.14 -12.88 -19.67
C GLN A 333 -1.10 -13.57 -20.67
N SER A 334 -0.70 -14.71 -21.22
CA SER A 334 -1.49 -15.47 -22.20
C SER A 334 -2.93 -15.73 -21.73
N GLY A 335 -3.91 -15.39 -22.58
CA GLY A 335 -5.35 -15.48 -22.26
C GLY A 335 -5.88 -14.35 -21.37
N GLY A 336 -5.04 -13.36 -21.08
CA GLY A 336 -5.35 -12.17 -20.30
C GLY A 336 -5.85 -10.99 -21.13
N SER A 337 -6.00 -9.83 -20.50
CA SER A 337 -6.41 -8.58 -21.18
C SER A 337 -5.75 -7.35 -20.56
N CYS A 338 -5.33 -6.41 -21.40
CA CYS A 338 -4.70 -5.16 -20.96
C CYS A 338 -5.30 -4.00 -21.73
N THR A 339 -5.80 -2.99 -21.00
CA THR A 339 -6.37 -1.77 -21.60
C THR A 339 -5.71 -0.56 -20.95
N ILE A 340 -5.18 0.35 -21.78
CA ILE A 340 -4.71 1.67 -21.35
C ILE A 340 -5.44 2.70 -22.22
N SER A 341 -6.31 3.52 -21.63
CA SER A 341 -7.08 4.50 -22.39
C SER A 341 -7.47 5.72 -21.57
N ASN A 342 -7.73 6.84 -22.24
CA ASN A 342 -8.25 8.07 -21.61
C ASN A 342 -7.41 8.59 -20.42
N ASN A 343 -6.10 8.30 -20.38
CA ASN A 343 -5.20 8.85 -19.37
C ASN A 343 -4.67 10.21 -19.83
N THR A 344 -4.48 11.15 -18.89
CA THR A 344 -3.88 12.45 -19.14
C THR A 344 -2.42 12.43 -18.68
N PHE A 345 -1.50 12.78 -19.58
CA PHE A 345 -0.05 12.82 -19.30
C PHE A 345 0.44 14.27 -19.33
N ILE A 346 1.16 14.69 -18.28
CA ILE A 346 1.63 16.07 -18.12
C ILE A 346 3.12 16.07 -17.76
N GLY A 347 3.93 16.79 -18.54
CA GLY A 347 5.37 16.93 -18.30
C GLY A 347 6.23 16.26 -19.37
N GLY A 348 7.54 16.15 -19.10
CA GLY A 348 8.54 15.66 -20.06
C GLY A 348 8.91 14.17 -19.96
N GLY A 349 8.23 13.40 -19.11
CA GLY A 349 8.49 11.97 -18.97
C GLY A 349 7.93 11.14 -20.13
N ALA A 350 8.34 9.88 -20.23
CA ALA A 350 7.77 8.95 -21.20
C ALA A 350 6.31 8.62 -20.82
N ASN A 351 5.36 8.86 -21.72
CA ASN A 351 3.94 8.57 -21.47
C ASN A 351 3.70 7.09 -21.19
N ILE A 352 4.14 6.24 -22.12
CA ILE A 352 4.04 4.79 -22.01
C ILE A 352 5.36 4.20 -22.50
N GLN A 353 5.99 3.38 -21.68
CA GLN A 353 7.13 2.55 -22.04
C GLN A 353 6.66 1.10 -22.14
N GLY A 354 7.00 0.42 -23.25
CA GLY A 354 6.45 -0.90 -23.58
C GLY A 354 5.01 -0.81 -24.11
N GLY A 355 4.19 -1.81 -23.81
CA GLY A 355 2.78 -1.80 -24.21
C GLY A 355 2.00 -3.04 -23.80
N CYS A 356 0.67 -2.93 -23.86
CA CYS A 356 -0.21 -4.09 -23.84
C CYS A 356 0.05 -4.94 -25.09
N GLN A 357 0.44 -6.20 -24.93
CA GLN A 357 0.70 -7.14 -26.04
C GLN A 357 -0.57 -7.75 -26.64
#